data_AF-E0VWB4-F1
#
_entry.id   AF-E0VWB4-F1
#
_cell.length_a   1.000
_cell.length_b   1.000
_cell.length_c   1.000
_cell.angle_alpha   90.00
_cell.angle_beta   90.00
_cell.angle_gamma   90.00
#
_symmetry.space_group_name_H-M   'P 1'
#
loop_
_entity.id
_entity.type
_entity.pdbx_description
1 polymer ?
#
loop_
_entity_poly.entity_id
_entity_poly.type
_entity_poly.pdbx_seq_one_letter_code
_entity_poly.pdbx_strand_id
1 'polypeptide(L)'
;MSITLLFLLLFFFILNVLFVKCIQKNGGGSGGGGGGGLSLWIDSQQVKMFSGHFIGEIHVIDGGYVLPYILDPNFEKYLPVIPSEVNSVNFTWRSGSKKYFYHFDILKTLDESILESPQISIKTRGKIPKRPKVFSVYLPCSGNRSGIAPFEVGLLIETRKGKPLVGTPLRLKLRKECAPRGPDPECDKKCANGGWCNHEKICQCPEGYMGQYCKTALCYPQCMNGGNCTAPGICSCPTGYQGRHCEGGKEVNY
;
A
#
# COMPACT_ATOMS: atom_id res chain seq x y z
N MET A 1 15.04 -26.79 29.05
CA MET A 1 14.62 -25.38 28.78
C MET A 1 13.81 -25.38 27.50
N SER A 2 12.50 -25.09 27.60
CA SER A 2 11.56 -25.31 26.49
C SER A 2 11.64 -24.22 25.43
N ILE A 3 11.42 -24.58 24.16
CA ILE A 3 11.32 -23.70 22.97
C ILE A 3 10.34 -22.54 23.21
N THR A 4 9.36 -22.73 24.09
CA THR A 4 8.41 -21.71 24.56
C THR A 4 9.08 -20.51 25.23
N LEU A 5 10.19 -20.71 25.95
CA LEU A 5 10.94 -19.65 26.63
C LEU A 5 11.83 -18.85 25.66
N LEU A 6 12.31 -19.49 24.59
CA LEU A 6 13.05 -18.82 23.51
C LEU A 6 12.11 -17.95 22.65
N PHE A 7 10.88 -18.42 22.42
CA PHE A 7 9.83 -17.65 21.73
C PHE A 7 9.34 -16.45 22.55
N LEU A 8 9.19 -16.60 23.87
CA LEU A 8 8.84 -15.48 24.75
C LEU A 8 9.95 -14.41 24.81
N LEU A 9 11.23 -14.80 24.77
CA LEU A 9 12.35 -13.86 24.72
C LEU A 9 12.47 -13.15 23.37
N LEU A 10 12.22 -13.85 22.24
CA LEU A 10 12.15 -13.24 20.91
C LEU A 10 10.94 -12.31 20.76
N PHE A 11 9.79 -12.67 21.34
CA PHE A 11 8.58 -11.85 21.35
C PHE A 11 8.74 -10.61 22.24
N PHE A 12 9.43 -10.73 23.38
CA PHE A 12 9.82 -9.57 24.20
C PHE A 12 10.85 -8.67 23.51
N PHE A 13 11.80 -9.22 22.76
CA PHE A 13 12.76 -8.42 21.98
C PHE A 13 12.07 -7.67 20.84
N ILE A 14 11.13 -8.30 20.15
CA ILE A 14 10.36 -7.70 19.05
C ILE A 14 9.37 -6.65 19.59
N LEU A 15 8.71 -6.89 20.73
CA LEU A 15 7.87 -5.87 21.37
C LEU A 15 8.68 -4.67 21.88
N ASN A 16 9.88 -4.87 22.46
CA ASN A 16 10.72 -3.76 22.88
C ASN A 16 11.28 -2.96 21.69
N VAL A 17 11.61 -3.60 20.57
CA VAL A 17 12.07 -2.88 19.36
C VAL A 17 10.92 -2.11 18.68
N LEU A 18 9.68 -2.62 18.72
CA LEU A 18 8.51 -1.94 18.15
C LEU A 18 7.94 -0.85 19.06
N PHE A 19 7.99 -0.99 20.38
CA PHE A 19 7.55 0.06 21.31
C PHE A 19 8.56 1.21 21.44
N VAL A 20 9.87 0.94 21.40
CA VAL A 20 10.90 1.99 21.56
C VAL A 20 10.95 2.97 20.38
N LYS A 21 10.46 2.60 19.18
CA LYS A 21 10.38 3.54 18.05
C LYS A 21 9.11 4.40 17.99
N CYS A 22 8.11 4.13 18.84
CA CYS A 22 6.88 4.94 18.88
C CYS A 22 6.81 5.93 20.06
N ILE A 23 7.79 5.94 20.98
CA ILE A 23 7.90 6.91 22.10
C ILE A 23 9.22 7.70 22.05
N GLN A 24 9.62 8.18 20.87
CA GLN A 24 10.66 9.22 20.73
C GLN A 24 10.19 10.32 19.78
N LYS A 25 8.96 10.79 19.98
CA LYS A 25 8.57 12.12 19.50
C LYS A 25 7.82 12.87 20.59
N ASN A 26 8.53 13.17 21.68
CA ASN A 26 8.41 14.41 22.45
C ASN A 26 9.51 14.48 23.51
N GLY A 27 10.41 15.45 23.34
CA GLY A 27 11.51 15.74 24.26
C GLY A 27 12.63 16.49 23.54
N GLY A 28 12.59 17.82 23.60
CA GLY A 28 13.60 18.68 23.00
C GLY A 28 14.99 18.49 23.63
N GLY A 29 15.99 18.35 22.77
CA GLY A 29 17.41 18.33 23.12
C GLY A 29 18.23 18.54 21.84
N SER A 30 18.79 19.74 21.71
CA SER A 30 19.67 20.15 20.61
C SER A 30 21.01 19.41 20.70
N GLY A 31 21.45 18.78 19.59
CA GLY A 31 22.78 18.15 19.53
C GLY A 31 23.05 17.29 18.29
N GLY A 32 23.20 17.93 17.11
CA GLY A 32 24.15 17.52 16.06
C GLY A 32 23.84 16.29 15.19
N GLY A 33 23.22 16.51 14.01
CA GLY A 33 23.15 15.50 12.93
C GLY A 33 21.95 15.59 11.97
N GLY A 34 21.20 16.69 11.96
CA GLY A 34 20.05 16.89 11.07
C GLY A 34 20.45 17.08 9.61
N GLY A 35 20.34 16.03 8.81
CA GLY A 35 20.54 16.11 7.35
C GLY A 35 19.71 15.07 6.63
N GLY A 36 18.47 15.43 6.27
CA GLY A 36 17.49 14.60 5.57
C GLY A 36 18.10 13.68 4.51
N GLY A 37 17.83 12.38 4.66
CA GLY A 37 18.19 11.35 3.69
C GLY A 37 17.15 11.21 2.59
N LEU A 38 17.38 10.23 1.71
CA LEU A 38 16.39 9.83 0.72
C LEU A 38 15.18 9.21 1.43
N SER A 39 13.99 9.70 1.12
CA SER A 39 12.73 9.10 1.58
C SER A 39 11.76 8.99 0.40
N LEU A 40 10.97 7.92 0.36
CA LEU A 40 9.88 7.66 -0.59
C LEU A 40 8.70 7.07 0.20
N TRP A 41 7.53 7.69 0.12
CA TRP A 41 6.35 7.27 0.89
C TRP A 41 5.05 7.57 0.15
N ILE A 42 3.97 6.96 0.64
CA ILE A 42 2.59 7.24 0.26
C ILE A 42 1.99 8.11 1.36
N ASP A 43 1.43 9.26 0.98
CA ASP A 43 0.88 10.23 1.93
C ASP A 43 -0.34 9.68 2.68
N SER A 44 -0.53 10.14 3.92
CA SER A 44 -1.54 9.63 4.84
C SER A 44 -2.99 9.72 4.33
N GLN A 45 -3.32 10.74 3.52
CA GLN A 45 -4.63 10.85 2.87
C GLN A 45 -4.86 9.74 1.85
N GLN A 46 -3.82 9.39 1.08
CA GLN A 46 -3.87 8.31 0.11
C GLN A 46 -3.96 6.96 0.82
N VAL A 47 -3.22 6.78 1.93
CA VAL A 47 -3.29 5.57 2.77
C VAL A 47 -4.69 5.39 3.36
N LYS A 48 -5.27 6.46 3.90
CA LYS A 48 -6.63 6.48 4.47
C LYS A 48 -7.68 5.95 3.47
N MET A 49 -7.57 6.37 2.20
CA MET A 49 -8.46 5.89 1.14
C MET A 49 -8.33 4.38 0.88
N PHE A 50 -7.16 3.79 1.10
CA PHE A 50 -6.91 2.35 0.89
C PHE A 50 -7.16 1.49 2.13
N SER A 51 -7.04 2.05 3.33
CA SER A 51 -7.13 1.30 4.59
C SER A 51 -8.43 1.48 5.35
N GLY A 52 -9.24 2.48 5.00
CA GLY A 52 -10.43 2.87 5.79
C GLY A 52 -10.09 3.35 7.22
N HIS A 53 -8.81 3.61 7.50
CA HIS A 53 -8.32 4.02 8.81
C HIS A 53 -7.10 4.94 8.68
N PHE A 54 -6.90 5.87 9.62
CA PHE A 54 -5.70 6.71 9.65
C PHE A 54 -4.49 5.92 10.18
N ILE A 55 -3.74 5.29 9.29
CA ILE A 55 -2.54 4.50 9.66
C ILE A 55 -1.24 5.34 9.54
N GLY A 56 -1.34 6.61 9.13
CA GLY A 56 -0.19 7.48 8.89
C GLY A 56 0.37 7.31 7.47
N GLU A 57 1.65 7.66 7.28
CA GLU A 57 2.36 7.52 5.99
C GLU A 57 2.96 6.12 5.84
N ILE A 58 2.91 5.54 4.63
CA ILE A 58 3.58 4.26 4.33
C ILE A 58 4.91 4.56 3.64
N HIS A 59 6.03 4.31 4.32
CA HIS A 59 7.37 4.59 3.81
C HIS A 59 7.99 3.40 3.08
N VAL A 60 8.24 3.50 1.78
CA VAL A 60 9.01 2.46 1.05
C VAL A 60 10.51 2.59 1.34
N ILE A 61 11.00 3.83 1.38
CA ILE A 61 12.39 4.17 1.68
C ILE A 61 12.39 5.23 2.77
N ASP A 62 13.22 5.04 3.79
CA ASP A 62 13.47 6.07 4.79
C ASP A 62 14.95 6.15 5.17
N GLY A 63 15.45 7.37 5.34
CA GLY A 63 16.88 7.62 5.63
C GLY A 63 17.86 7.08 4.57
N GLY A 64 17.39 6.75 3.36
CA GLY A 64 18.18 6.10 2.31
C GLY A 64 18.27 4.59 2.42
N TYR A 65 17.40 3.94 3.20
CA TYR A 65 17.29 2.49 3.30
C TYR A 65 15.90 2.05 2.85
N VAL A 66 15.84 0.98 2.04
CA VAL A 66 14.57 0.31 1.73
C VAL A 66 14.08 -0.37 3.00
N LEU A 67 12.82 -0.14 3.38
CA LEU A 67 12.29 -0.71 4.62
C LEU A 67 12.16 -2.24 4.51
N PRO A 68 12.51 -3.01 5.56
CA PRO A 68 12.64 -4.48 5.47
C PRO A 68 11.38 -5.20 5.01
N TYR A 69 10.19 -4.70 5.34
CA TYR A 69 8.93 -5.32 4.94
C TYR A 69 8.70 -5.29 3.42
N ILE A 70 9.31 -4.34 2.69
CA ILE A 70 9.28 -4.28 1.22
C ILE A 70 10.17 -5.39 0.62
N LEU A 71 11.19 -5.85 1.37
CA LEU A 71 12.14 -6.87 0.93
C LEU A 71 11.68 -8.29 1.27
N ASP A 72 10.54 -8.45 1.96
CA ASP A 72 9.96 -9.76 2.26
C ASP A 72 9.56 -10.45 0.94
N PRO A 73 10.05 -11.68 0.66
CA PRO A 73 9.65 -12.44 -0.53
C PRO A 73 8.14 -12.70 -0.64
N ASN A 74 7.41 -12.67 0.48
CA ASN A 74 5.96 -12.84 0.53
C ASN A 74 5.20 -11.51 0.54
N PHE A 75 5.88 -10.37 0.50
CA PHE A 75 5.26 -9.03 0.53
C PHE A 75 4.07 -8.93 -0.43
N GLU A 76 4.24 -9.38 -1.67
CA GLU A 76 3.23 -9.34 -2.73
C GLU A 76 1.95 -10.12 -2.37
N LYS A 77 2.04 -11.18 -1.57
CA LYS A 77 0.88 -11.96 -1.12
C LYS A 77 0.06 -11.21 -0.08
N TYR A 78 0.72 -10.33 0.68
CA TYR A 78 0.07 -9.53 1.70
C TYR A 78 -0.59 -8.26 1.17
N LEU A 79 -0.37 -7.92 -0.11
CA LEU A 79 -0.93 -6.74 -0.72
C LEU A 79 -2.36 -6.96 -1.22
N PRO A 80 -3.30 -6.06 -0.88
CA PRO A 80 -4.65 -6.11 -1.42
C PRO A 80 -4.64 -5.80 -2.92
N VAL A 81 -5.70 -6.22 -3.61
CA VAL A 81 -5.94 -5.80 -4.99
C VAL A 81 -6.29 -4.32 -4.99
N ILE A 82 -5.62 -3.53 -5.81
CA ILE A 82 -5.98 -2.12 -6.02
C ILE A 82 -7.36 -2.09 -6.67
N PRO A 83 -8.34 -1.36 -6.13
CA PRO A 83 -9.71 -1.50 -6.56
C PRO A 83 -10.02 -0.66 -7.81
N SER A 84 -11.17 -0.90 -8.46
CA SER A 84 -11.57 -0.29 -9.74
C SER A 84 -11.54 1.24 -9.75
N GLU A 85 -11.77 1.85 -8.61
CA GLU A 85 -11.89 3.29 -8.34
C GLU A 85 -10.58 4.05 -8.45
N VAL A 86 -9.47 3.36 -8.23
CA VAL A 86 -8.18 3.99 -8.02
C VAL A 86 -7.48 4.10 -9.36
N ASN A 87 -7.65 5.24 -10.00
CA ASN A 87 -7.03 5.54 -11.29
C ASN A 87 -5.55 5.91 -11.16
N SER A 88 -5.12 6.34 -9.98
CA SER A 88 -3.71 6.65 -9.71
C SER A 88 -3.34 6.50 -8.24
N VAL A 89 -2.05 6.27 -8.00
CA VAL A 89 -1.44 6.26 -6.66
C VAL A 89 -0.42 7.37 -6.59
N ASN A 90 -0.57 8.24 -5.59
CA ASN A 90 0.36 9.34 -5.34
C ASN A 90 1.49 8.92 -4.41
N PHE A 91 2.72 9.19 -4.85
CA PHE A 91 3.94 8.96 -4.09
C PHE A 91 4.65 10.28 -3.88
N THR A 92 5.17 10.47 -2.67
CA THR A 92 6.01 11.60 -2.34
C THR A 92 7.43 11.12 -2.07
N TRP A 93 8.41 11.83 -2.62
CA TRP A 93 9.82 11.53 -2.41
C TRP A 93 10.67 12.77 -2.23
N ARG A 94 11.85 12.59 -1.63
CA ARG A 94 12.88 13.61 -1.50
C ARG A 94 14.25 12.97 -1.40
N SER A 95 15.28 13.65 -1.89
CA SER A 95 16.68 13.23 -1.80
C SER A 95 17.40 13.80 -0.57
N GLY A 96 16.83 14.85 0.03
CA GLY A 96 17.43 15.60 1.12
C GLY A 96 18.77 16.22 0.74
N SER A 97 19.83 15.95 1.51
CA SER A 97 21.16 16.54 1.31
C SER A 97 21.95 15.93 0.15
N LYS A 98 21.76 14.63 -0.12
CA LYS A 98 22.50 13.86 -1.13
C LYS A 98 21.80 13.90 -2.50
N LYS A 99 22.54 13.59 -3.56
CA LYS A 99 22.01 13.47 -4.93
C LYS A 99 21.77 12.00 -5.26
N TYR A 100 20.53 11.69 -5.65
CA TYR A 100 20.10 10.38 -6.12
C TYR A 100 19.44 10.51 -7.49
N PHE A 101 19.56 9.46 -8.28
CA PHE A 101 18.96 9.32 -9.59
C PHE A 101 18.04 8.10 -9.57
N TYR A 102 16.96 8.18 -10.33
CA TYR A 102 15.98 7.11 -10.42
C TYR A 102 15.85 6.64 -11.86
N HIS A 103 15.47 5.38 -12.01
CA HIS A 103 15.12 4.76 -13.27
C HIS A 103 13.98 3.76 -13.07
N PHE A 104 12.83 4.08 -13.66
CA PHE A 104 11.73 3.14 -13.85
C PHE A 104 12.04 2.30 -15.09
N ASP A 105 12.49 1.07 -14.87
CA ASP A 105 12.90 0.15 -15.92
C ASP A 105 11.82 -0.87 -16.27
N ILE A 106 10.80 -1.03 -15.42
CA ILE A 106 9.61 -1.85 -15.69
C ILE A 106 8.36 -1.04 -15.35
N LEU A 107 7.48 -0.88 -16.35
CA LEU A 107 6.12 -0.37 -16.22
C LEU A 107 5.27 -1.15 -17.23
N LYS A 108 4.79 -2.33 -16.83
CA LYS A 108 4.05 -3.23 -17.72
C LYS A 108 2.89 -3.90 -17.01
N THR A 109 1.85 -4.20 -17.79
CA THR A 109 0.75 -5.09 -17.41
C THR A 109 1.02 -6.50 -17.93
N LEU A 110 0.43 -7.51 -17.30
CA LEU A 110 0.42 -8.90 -17.80
C LEU A 110 -0.88 -9.26 -18.53
N ASP A 111 -1.89 -8.40 -18.47
CA ASP A 111 -3.18 -8.56 -19.17
C ASP A 111 -3.67 -7.20 -19.71
N GLU A 112 -3.25 -6.87 -20.94
CA GLU A 112 -3.64 -5.65 -21.65
C GLU A 112 -5.13 -5.60 -21.99
N SER A 113 -5.84 -6.74 -21.98
CA SER A 113 -7.27 -6.77 -22.25
C SER A 113 -8.09 -6.15 -21.11
N ILE A 114 -7.53 -6.09 -19.90
CA ILE A 114 -8.17 -5.57 -18.69
C ILE A 114 -7.56 -4.24 -18.26
N LEU A 115 -6.23 -4.14 -18.25
CA LEU A 115 -5.48 -2.99 -17.73
C LEU A 115 -4.38 -2.62 -18.72
N GLU A 116 -4.30 -1.37 -19.14
CA GLU A 116 -3.19 -0.89 -19.97
C GLU A 116 -1.91 -0.73 -19.14
N SER A 117 -0.76 -0.58 -19.79
CA SER A 117 0.51 -0.45 -19.06
C SER A 117 0.54 0.80 -18.16
N PRO A 118 1.05 0.68 -16.91
CA PRO A 118 1.10 1.82 -15.98
C PRO A 118 1.87 3.01 -16.54
N GLN A 119 1.37 4.22 -16.28
CA GLN A 119 2.02 5.46 -16.68
C GLN A 119 2.47 6.24 -15.44
N ILE A 120 3.47 7.10 -15.59
CA ILE A 120 3.98 7.93 -14.50
C ILE A 120 3.95 9.41 -14.87
N SER A 121 3.66 10.27 -13.89
CA SER A 121 3.57 11.72 -14.09
C SER A 121 4.92 12.43 -14.27
N ILE A 122 6.02 11.67 -14.31
CA ILE A 122 7.40 12.12 -14.45
C ILE A 122 8.10 11.31 -15.54
N LYS A 123 9.28 11.73 -15.98
CA LYS A 123 10.08 10.93 -16.93
C LYS A 123 10.47 9.59 -16.29
N THR A 124 10.76 8.56 -17.09
CA THR A 124 11.21 7.25 -16.58
C THR A 124 12.59 7.28 -15.95
N ARG A 125 13.42 8.27 -16.30
CA ARG A 125 14.73 8.51 -15.69
C ARG A 125 14.88 9.96 -15.28
N GLY A 126 15.55 10.19 -14.16
CA GLY A 126 15.85 11.55 -13.73
C GLY A 126 16.53 11.63 -12.38
N LYS A 127 16.57 12.85 -11.85
CA LYS A 127 17.12 13.15 -10.53
C LYS A 127 16.00 13.29 -9.51
N ILE A 128 16.19 12.68 -8.34
CA ILE A 128 15.25 12.82 -7.22
C ILE A 128 15.35 14.26 -6.66
N PRO A 129 14.23 14.96 -6.44
CA PRO A 129 14.23 16.35 -5.97
C PRO A 129 14.72 16.46 -4.53
N LYS A 130 15.38 17.57 -4.19
CA LYS A 130 15.90 17.80 -2.83
C LYS A 130 14.79 17.94 -1.78
N ARG A 131 13.70 18.63 -2.16
CA ARG A 131 12.50 18.85 -1.33
C ARG A 131 11.43 17.81 -1.70
N PRO A 132 10.49 17.52 -0.77
CA PRO A 132 9.33 16.68 -1.06
C PRO A 132 8.64 17.12 -2.34
N LYS A 133 8.42 16.17 -3.25
CA LYS A 133 7.62 16.38 -4.47
C LYS A 133 6.78 15.14 -4.74
N VAL A 134 5.54 15.36 -5.13
CA VAL A 134 4.63 14.28 -5.52
C VAL A 134 4.91 13.86 -6.96
N PHE A 135 4.79 12.57 -7.22
CA PHE A 135 4.54 12.00 -8.55
C PHE A 135 3.44 10.95 -8.45
N SER A 136 2.74 10.72 -9.56
CA SER A 136 1.62 9.79 -9.61
C SER A 136 1.96 8.62 -10.53
N VAL A 137 1.54 7.42 -10.12
CA VAL A 137 1.49 6.23 -10.98
C VAL A 137 0.04 6.03 -11.40
N TYR A 138 -0.26 6.17 -12.68
CA TYR A 138 -1.58 5.96 -13.27
C TYR A 138 -1.78 4.50 -13.64
N LEU A 139 -2.98 3.99 -13.36
CA LEU A 139 -3.39 2.60 -13.57
C LEU A 139 -4.63 2.54 -14.48
N PRO A 140 -4.47 2.86 -15.78
CA PRO A 140 -5.57 2.94 -16.74
C PRO A 140 -6.19 1.56 -17.04
N CYS A 141 -7.48 1.41 -16.76
CA CYS A 141 -8.26 0.26 -17.21
C CYS A 141 -8.60 0.38 -18.70
N SER A 142 -8.53 -0.72 -19.45
CA SER A 142 -8.78 -0.71 -20.91
C SER A 142 -10.23 -0.37 -21.27
N GLY A 143 -11.17 -0.60 -20.35
CA GLY A 143 -12.61 -0.47 -20.57
C GLY A 143 -13.26 -1.62 -21.36
N ASN A 144 -12.46 -2.54 -21.93
CA ASN A 144 -12.96 -3.60 -22.80
C ASN A 144 -13.42 -4.85 -22.04
N ARG A 145 -12.79 -5.15 -20.89
CA ARG A 145 -13.11 -6.31 -20.06
C ARG A 145 -13.03 -5.96 -18.59
N SER A 146 -13.92 -6.59 -17.81
CA SER A 146 -13.86 -6.57 -16.36
C SER A 146 -12.98 -7.72 -15.85
N GLY A 147 -12.23 -7.48 -14.78
CA GLY A 147 -11.44 -8.51 -14.11
C GLY A 147 -10.26 -7.95 -13.32
N ILE A 148 -9.40 -8.83 -12.84
CA ILE A 148 -8.20 -8.47 -12.09
C ILE A 148 -6.97 -8.67 -12.99
N ALA A 149 -6.22 -7.61 -13.22
CA ALA A 149 -4.98 -7.63 -14.00
C ALA A 149 -3.76 -7.50 -13.08
N PRO A 150 -2.78 -8.41 -13.17
CA PRO A 150 -1.49 -8.23 -12.55
C PRO A 150 -0.61 -7.27 -13.38
N PHE A 151 0.16 -6.42 -12.70
CA PHE A 151 1.11 -5.50 -13.31
C PHE A 151 2.40 -5.42 -12.51
N GLU A 152 3.48 -5.01 -13.16
CA GLU A 152 4.82 -4.96 -12.57
C GLU A 152 5.39 -3.54 -12.64
N VAL A 153 5.96 -3.08 -11.53
CA VAL A 153 6.69 -1.81 -11.42
C VAL A 153 8.11 -2.08 -10.95
N GLY A 154 9.08 -1.62 -11.75
CA GLY A 154 10.50 -1.70 -11.50
C GLY A 154 11.06 -0.32 -11.17
N LEU A 155 11.75 -0.17 -10.04
CA LEU A 155 12.37 1.10 -9.65
C LEU A 155 13.82 0.88 -9.17
N LEU A 156 14.77 1.33 -9.96
CA LEU A 156 16.18 1.42 -9.59
C LEU A 156 16.47 2.83 -9.06
N ILE A 157 17.18 2.92 -7.93
CA ILE A 157 17.71 4.18 -7.41
C ILE A 157 19.22 4.07 -7.30
N GLU A 158 19.91 5.08 -7.81
CA GLU A 158 21.37 5.13 -7.83
C GLU A 158 21.88 6.39 -7.13
N THR A 159 23.05 6.25 -6.51
CA THR A 159 23.81 7.39 -5.99
C THR A 159 24.41 8.21 -7.14
N ARG A 160 24.92 9.41 -6.83
CA ARG A 160 25.68 10.22 -7.81
C ARG A 160 26.82 9.48 -8.51
N LYS A 161 27.39 8.44 -7.88
CA LYS A 161 28.49 7.64 -8.44
C LYS A 161 28.00 6.49 -9.35
N GLY A 162 26.70 6.39 -9.63
CA GLY A 162 26.12 5.27 -10.40
C GLY A 162 26.05 3.96 -9.61
N LYS A 163 26.26 3.99 -8.29
CA LYS A 163 26.09 2.80 -7.44
C LYS A 163 24.61 2.62 -7.08
N PRO A 164 23.99 1.45 -7.32
CA PRO A 164 22.64 1.13 -6.87
C PRO A 164 22.48 1.26 -5.35
N LEU A 165 21.33 1.75 -4.93
CA LEU A 165 20.92 1.76 -3.53
C LEU A 165 20.64 0.32 -3.08
N VAL A 166 21.10 -0.05 -1.89
CA VAL A 166 20.87 -1.39 -1.32
C VAL A 166 19.37 -1.66 -1.22
N GLY A 167 18.93 -2.82 -1.71
CA GLY A 167 17.51 -3.17 -1.80
C GLY A 167 16.83 -2.73 -3.10
N THR A 168 17.53 -2.03 -4.00
CA THR A 168 17.04 -1.72 -5.36
C THR A 168 17.81 -2.52 -6.42
N PRO A 169 17.23 -2.85 -7.59
CA PRO A 169 15.91 -2.42 -8.07
C PRO A 169 14.76 -3.04 -7.29
N LEU A 170 13.77 -2.22 -6.94
CA LEU A 170 12.50 -2.71 -6.39
C LEU A 170 11.74 -3.38 -7.54
N ARG A 171 11.23 -4.58 -7.31
CA ARG A 171 10.43 -5.36 -8.25
C ARG A 171 9.10 -5.66 -7.59
N LEU A 172 8.09 -4.84 -7.88
CA LEU A 172 6.78 -4.96 -7.26
C LEU A 172 5.80 -5.54 -8.26
N LYS A 173 5.27 -6.74 -7.99
CA LYS A 173 4.11 -7.29 -8.71
C LYS A 173 2.85 -7.01 -7.91
N LEU A 174 1.97 -6.24 -8.52
CA LEU A 174 0.74 -5.74 -7.92
C LEU A 174 -0.45 -6.21 -8.75
N ARG A 175 -1.66 -6.10 -8.19
CA ARG A 175 -2.91 -6.49 -8.84
C ARG A 175 -3.86 -5.31 -8.83
N LYS A 176 -4.53 -5.06 -9.96
CA LYS A 176 -5.55 -4.02 -10.12
C LYS A 176 -6.84 -4.67 -10.62
N GLU A 177 -7.94 -4.41 -9.94
CA GLU A 177 -9.26 -4.71 -10.44
C GLU A 177 -9.69 -3.61 -11.42
N CYS A 178 -10.21 -3.99 -12.57
CA CYS A 178 -10.86 -3.11 -13.52
C CYS A 178 -12.28 -3.63 -13.72
N ALA A 179 -13.25 -2.77 -13.44
CA ALA A 179 -14.65 -3.01 -13.70
C ALA A 179 -15.27 -1.68 -14.13
N PRO A 180 -16.17 -1.67 -15.11
CA PRO A 180 -16.85 -0.45 -15.50
C PRO A 180 -17.71 0.04 -14.33
N ARG A 181 -17.37 1.22 -13.81
CA ARG A 181 -18.35 2.07 -13.12
C ARG A 181 -19.14 2.80 -14.18
N GLY A 182 -20.00 2.06 -14.87
CA GLY A 182 -20.97 2.66 -15.77
C GLY A 182 -22.05 3.40 -14.97
N PRO A 183 -22.74 4.36 -15.59
CA PRO A 183 -24.00 4.85 -15.05
C PRO A 183 -24.94 3.66 -14.82
N ASP A 184 -25.35 3.42 -13.57
CA ASP A 184 -26.41 2.45 -13.27
C ASP A 184 -27.72 3.22 -13.03
N PRO A 185 -28.74 3.08 -13.90
CA PRO A 185 -30.05 3.68 -13.69
C PRO A 185 -30.67 3.38 -12.31
N GLU A 186 -30.30 2.27 -11.68
CA GLU A 186 -30.74 1.83 -10.36
C GLU A 186 -29.73 2.14 -9.24
N CYS A 187 -28.72 2.98 -9.50
CA CYS A 187 -27.68 3.37 -8.55
C CYS A 187 -28.25 3.84 -7.21
N ASP A 188 -29.31 4.67 -7.22
CA ASP A 188 -30.00 5.17 -6.02
C ASP A 188 -30.51 4.06 -5.07
N LYS A 189 -30.76 2.85 -5.59
CA LYS A 189 -31.25 1.70 -4.81
C LYS A 189 -30.13 0.74 -4.40
N LYS A 190 -29.01 0.72 -5.13
CA LYS A 190 -27.95 -0.28 -4.96
C LYS A 190 -26.78 0.20 -4.11
N CYS A 191 -26.54 1.52 -4.03
CA CYS A 191 -25.49 2.06 -3.16
C CYS A 191 -25.74 1.64 -1.70
N ALA A 192 -24.75 0.99 -1.10
CA ALA A 192 -24.80 0.46 0.25
C ALA A 192 -23.95 1.28 1.23
N ASN A 193 -24.01 0.92 2.51
CA ASN A 193 -23.12 1.43 3.57
C ASN A 193 -23.08 2.97 3.71
N GLY A 194 -24.17 3.66 3.36
CA GLY A 194 -24.25 5.12 3.39
C GLY A 194 -23.66 5.83 2.17
N GLY A 195 -23.34 5.09 1.09
CA GLY A 195 -23.01 5.70 -0.20
C GLY A 195 -24.22 6.38 -0.83
N TRP A 196 -23.96 7.40 -1.64
CA TRP A 196 -24.98 8.17 -2.33
C TRP A 196 -24.75 8.17 -3.84
N CYS A 197 -25.82 8.28 -4.63
CA CYS A 197 -25.70 8.26 -6.08
C CYS A 197 -25.50 9.68 -6.64
N ASN A 198 -24.47 9.88 -7.46
CA ASN A 198 -24.26 11.17 -8.12
C ASN A 198 -25.15 11.34 -9.37
N HIS A 199 -25.11 12.53 -9.97
CA HIS A 199 -25.87 12.86 -11.18
C HIS A 199 -25.51 11.98 -12.40
N GLU A 200 -24.30 11.44 -12.44
CA GLU A 200 -23.81 10.52 -13.48
C GLU A 200 -24.21 9.06 -13.20
N LYS A 201 -25.07 8.81 -12.20
CA LYS A 201 -25.54 7.47 -11.82
C LYS A 201 -24.42 6.53 -11.33
N ILE A 202 -23.45 7.09 -10.60
CA ILE A 202 -22.33 6.37 -10.00
C ILE A 202 -22.38 6.54 -8.47
N CYS A 203 -22.24 5.44 -7.73
CA CYS A 203 -22.18 5.50 -6.27
C CYS A 203 -20.89 6.18 -5.78
N GLN A 204 -21.08 7.19 -4.95
CA GLN A 204 -20.05 7.85 -4.18
C GLN A 204 -19.96 7.18 -2.82
N CYS A 205 -18.84 6.49 -2.60
CA CYS A 205 -18.67 5.66 -1.41
C CYS A 205 -18.15 6.47 -0.24
N PRO A 206 -18.65 6.20 0.98
CA PRO A 206 -18.07 6.76 2.18
C PRO A 206 -16.70 6.12 2.42
N GLU A 207 -15.94 6.77 3.29
CA GLU A 207 -14.58 6.36 3.60
C GLU A 207 -14.52 4.91 4.11
N GLY A 208 -13.54 4.14 3.60
CA GLY A 208 -13.36 2.74 3.96
C GLY A 208 -14.28 1.76 3.21
N TYR A 209 -15.14 2.23 2.30
CA TYR A 209 -15.95 1.39 1.43
C TYR A 209 -15.64 1.62 -0.05
N MET A 210 -15.76 0.55 -0.84
CA MET A 210 -15.43 0.55 -2.27
C MET A 210 -16.33 -0.40 -3.08
N GLY A 211 -16.08 -0.47 -4.38
CA GLY A 211 -16.89 -1.17 -5.37
C GLY A 211 -17.96 -0.26 -5.98
N GLN A 212 -18.52 -0.66 -7.13
CA GLN A 212 -19.56 0.06 -7.87
C GLN A 212 -20.75 0.50 -6.99
N TYR A 213 -21.04 -0.26 -5.94
CA TYR A 213 -22.16 -0.04 -5.03
C TYR A 213 -21.76 0.15 -3.56
N CYS A 214 -20.47 0.42 -3.28
CA CYS A 214 -19.97 0.65 -1.92
C CYS A 214 -20.20 -0.52 -0.95
N LYS A 215 -20.29 -1.75 -1.47
CA LYS A 215 -20.55 -2.97 -0.69
C LYS A 215 -19.29 -3.58 -0.09
N THR A 216 -18.13 -3.32 -0.67
CA THR A 216 -16.87 -3.92 -0.24
C THR A 216 -16.22 -3.04 0.80
N ALA A 217 -16.01 -3.55 2.01
CA ALA A 217 -15.25 -2.85 3.04
C ALA A 217 -13.74 -2.99 2.83
N LEU A 218 -12.99 -1.96 3.20
CA LEU A 218 -11.53 -1.93 3.14
C LEU A 218 -10.94 -2.33 4.50
N CYS A 219 -10.20 -3.43 4.52
CA CYS A 219 -9.42 -3.86 5.70
C CYS A 219 -7.93 -3.83 5.36
N TYR A 220 -7.18 -2.99 6.07
CA TYR A 220 -5.73 -3.02 6.05
C TYR A 220 -5.16 -3.06 7.48
N PRO A 221 -4.23 -3.97 7.79
CA PRO A 221 -3.89 -5.18 7.03
C PRO A 221 -5.10 -6.05 6.66
N GLN A 222 -5.00 -6.79 5.56
CA GLN A 222 -6.08 -7.70 5.14
C GLN A 222 -6.33 -8.78 6.20
N CYS A 223 -7.57 -9.25 6.29
CA CYS A 223 -7.93 -10.36 7.16
C CYS A 223 -7.19 -11.62 6.71
N MET A 224 -6.42 -12.22 7.61
CA MET A 224 -5.63 -13.43 7.37
C MET A 224 -6.49 -14.68 7.58
N ASN A 225 -5.94 -15.84 7.20
CA ASN A 225 -6.51 -17.16 7.51
C ASN A 225 -7.99 -17.33 7.11
N GLY A 226 -8.41 -16.73 5.98
CA GLY A 226 -9.78 -16.82 5.49
C GLY A 226 -10.78 -15.90 6.21
N GLY A 227 -10.33 -14.96 7.03
CA GLY A 227 -11.20 -13.95 7.64
C GLY A 227 -11.87 -13.05 6.61
N ASN A 228 -13.08 -12.59 6.93
CA ASN A 228 -13.87 -11.73 6.06
C ASN A 228 -13.87 -10.28 6.56
N CYS A 229 -13.69 -9.31 5.67
CA CYS A 229 -13.76 -7.89 6.01
C CYS A 229 -15.22 -7.43 6.04
N THR A 230 -15.78 -7.26 7.23
CA THR A 230 -17.23 -6.97 7.40
C THR A 230 -17.52 -5.47 7.46
N ALA A 231 -16.53 -4.68 7.87
CA ALA A 231 -16.59 -3.22 7.94
C ALA A 231 -15.16 -2.66 7.86
N PRO A 232 -14.98 -1.35 7.60
CA PRO A 232 -13.66 -0.75 7.46
C PRO A 232 -12.74 -1.08 8.64
N GLY A 233 -11.63 -1.79 8.36
CA GLY A 233 -10.67 -2.23 9.36
C GLY A 233 -11.14 -3.30 10.35
N ILE A 234 -12.30 -3.94 10.12
CA ILE A 234 -12.90 -4.96 11.00
C ILE A 234 -12.95 -6.31 10.27
N CYS A 235 -12.25 -7.29 10.85
CA CYS A 235 -12.21 -8.67 10.36
C CYS A 235 -13.11 -9.59 11.20
N SER A 236 -13.93 -10.39 10.54
CA SER A 236 -14.61 -11.54 11.13
C SER A 236 -13.75 -12.79 10.90
N CYS A 237 -13.24 -13.37 11.98
CA CYS A 237 -12.32 -14.51 11.91
C CYS A 237 -13.07 -15.84 11.86
N PRO A 238 -12.59 -16.83 11.08
CA PRO A 238 -13.14 -18.17 11.11
C PRO A 238 -12.88 -18.84 12.47
N THR A 239 -13.66 -19.87 12.80
CA THR A 239 -13.51 -20.62 14.04
C THR A 239 -12.07 -21.12 14.21
N GLY A 240 -11.50 -20.92 15.41
CA GLY A 240 -10.11 -21.29 15.71
C GLY A 240 -9.08 -20.22 15.39
N TYR A 241 -9.46 -19.15 14.69
CA TYR A 241 -8.63 -17.96 14.46
C TYR A 241 -9.10 -16.77 15.28
N GLN A 242 -8.17 -15.91 15.65
CA GLN A 242 -8.37 -14.74 16.52
C GLN A 242 -7.36 -13.64 16.21
N GLY A 243 -7.56 -12.46 16.81
CA GLY A 243 -6.74 -11.28 16.56
C GLY A 243 -7.46 -10.27 15.68
N ARG A 244 -6.91 -9.06 15.56
CA ARG A 244 -7.57 -7.94 14.86
C ARG A 244 -7.68 -8.22 13.35
N HIS A 245 -6.73 -8.97 12.81
CA HIS A 245 -6.63 -9.35 11.42
C HIS A 245 -6.64 -10.87 11.25
N CYS A 246 -7.17 -11.62 12.23
CA CYS A 246 -7.22 -13.08 12.23
C CYS A 246 -5.84 -13.75 12.13
N GLU A 247 -4.82 -13.09 12.66
CA GLU A 247 -3.41 -13.49 12.58
C GLU A 247 -3.03 -14.61 13.56
N GLY A 248 -3.80 -14.78 14.63
CA GLY A 248 -3.56 -15.79 15.67
C GLY A 248 -4.52 -16.97 15.57
N GLY A 249 -4.13 -18.11 16.13
CA GLY A 249 -4.96 -19.32 16.14
C GLY A 249 -4.52 -20.38 15.14
N LYS A 250 -5.24 -21.51 15.10
CA LYS A 250 -4.97 -22.65 14.22
C LYS A 250 -6.28 -23.28 13.77
N GLU A 251 -6.30 -23.75 12.54
CA GLU A 251 -7.41 -24.52 11.98
C GLU A 251 -7.69 -25.74 12.88
N VAL A 252 -8.93 -25.82 13.39
CA VAL A 252 -9.40 -26.98 14.16
C VAL A 252 -10.04 -27.94 13.16
N ASN A 253 -9.24 -28.85 12.61
CA ASN A 253 -9.77 -29.98 11.84
C ASN A 253 -10.34 -30.99 12.83
N TYR A 254 -11.66 -31.19 12.79
CA TYR A 254 -12.37 -32.22 13.53
C TYR A 254 -12.25 -33.58 12.84
#